data_AF-A0A953SG73-F1
#
_entry.id   AF-A0A953SG73-F1
#
_cell.length_a   1.000
_cell.length_b   1.000
_cell.length_c   1.000
_cell.angle_alpha   90.00
_cell.angle_beta   90.00
_cell.angle_gamma   90.00
#
_symmetry.space_group_name_H-M   'P 1'
#
loop_
_entity.id
_entity.type
_entity.pdbx_description
1 polymer ?
#
loop_
_entity_poly.entity_id
_entity_poly.type
_entity_poly.pdbx_seq_one_letter_code
_entity_poly.pdbx_strand_id
1 'polypeptide(L)'
;MLEPFESLYGDSKARKHFIGKVIDTRNYLTHYDPKLAQQAANGEALWKLCMKLEALFQLHFLRLIGLDAEFIKKLANENHALQSKFET
;
A
#
# COMPACT_ATOMS: atom_id res chain seq x y z
N MET A 1 -1.96 6.07 -8.40
CA MET A 1 -1.56 5.74 -7.00
C MET A 1 -0.39 4.78 -6.97
N LEU A 2 -0.49 3.61 -7.61
CA LEU A 2 0.59 2.61 -7.54
C LEU A 2 1.73 2.85 -8.54
N GLU A 3 1.49 3.55 -9.65
CA GLU A 3 2.51 3.89 -10.65
C GLU A 3 3.71 4.64 -10.04
N PRO A 4 4.96 4.24 -10.31
CA PRO A 4 5.44 3.18 -11.23
C PRO A 4 5.83 1.86 -10.50
N PHE A 5 5.28 1.64 -9.30
CA PHE A 5 5.65 0.59 -8.37
C PHE A 5 4.63 -0.56 -8.32
N GLU A 6 3.73 -0.66 -9.29
CA GLU A 6 2.61 -1.60 -9.26
C GLU A 6 3.05 -3.06 -9.22
N SER A 7 4.21 -3.37 -9.79
CA SER A 7 4.81 -4.71 -9.75
C SER A 7 5.07 -5.20 -8.32
N LEU A 8 5.26 -4.28 -7.36
CA LEU A 8 5.46 -4.61 -5.94
C LEU A 8 4.15 -4.94 -5.20
N TYR A 9 2.99 -4.66 -5.82
CA TYR A 9 1.65 -4.86 -5.22
C TYR A 9 0.90 -6.05 -5.83
N GLY A 10 1.62 -6.97 -6.48
CA GLY A 10 1.07 -8.18 -7.08
C GLY A 10 0.34 -7.96 -8.40
N ASP A 11 -0.54 -8.89 -8.74
CA ASP A 11 -1.27 -8.89 -10.01
C ASP A 11 -2.37 -7.81 -10.08
N SER A 12 -3.09 -7.73 -11.20
CA SER A 12 -4.19 -6.76 -11.37
C SER A 12 -5.31 -6.90 -10.31
N LYS A 13 -5.61 -8.14 -9.91
CA LYS A 13 -6.68 -8.44 -8.95
C LYS A 13 -6.26 -8.01 -7.54
N ALA A 14 -5.04 -8.34 -7.13
CA ALA A 14 -4.45 -7.92 -5.86
C ALA A 14 -4.39 -6.40 -5.74
N ARG A 15 -3.94 -5.71 -6.81
CA ARG A 15 -3.89 -4.24 -6.86
C ARG A 15 -5.27 -3.60 -6.72
N LYS A 16 -6.28 -4.11 -7.45
CA LYS A 16 -7.66 -3.61 -7.34
C LYS A 16 -8.23 -3.83 -5.94
N HIS A 17 -7.98 -5.01 -5.36
CA HIS A 17 -8.41 -5.31 -4.00
C HIS A 17 -7.76 -4.39 -2.96
N PHE A 18 -6.44 -4.20 -3.04
CA PHE A 18 -5.69 -3.29 -2.17
C PHE A 18 -6.25 -1.86 -2.23
N ILE A 19 -6.37 -1.29 -3.44
CA ILE A 19 -6.89 0.07 -3.64
C ILE A 19 -8.32 0.18 -3.10
N GLY A 20 -9.19 -0.79 -3.39
CA GLY A 20 -10.56 -0.81 -2.87
C GLY A 20 -10.59 -0.81 -1.34
N LYS A 21 -9.79 -1.67 -0.70
CA LYS A 21 -9.69 -1.72 0.76
C LYS A 21 -9.16 -0.42 1.37
N VAL A 22 -8.18 0.24 0.74
CA VAL A 22 -7.72 1.57 1.18
C VAL A 22 -8.88 2.58 1.14
N ILE A 23 -9.63 2.62 0.04
CA ILE A 23 -10.75 3.56 -0.15
C ILE A 23 -11.86 3.31 0.87
N ASP A 24 -12.32 2.07 1.00
CA ASP A 24 -13.43 1.71 1.89
C ASP A 24 -13.06 1.94 3.36
N THR A 25 -11.84 1.54 3.74
CA THR A 25 -11.34 1.71 5.10
C THR A 25 -11.20 3.19 5.44
N ARG A 26 -10.61 4.01 4.56
CA ARG A 26 -10.55 5.46 4.75
C ARG A 26 -11.96 6.03 4.88
N ASN A 27 -12.86 5.73 3.94
CA ASN A 27 -14.23 6.26 3.95
C ASN A 27 -14.96 5.93 5.25
N TYR A 28 -14.84 4.70 5.74
CA TYR A 28 -15.40 4.32 7.02
C TYR A 28 -14.77 5.07 8.19
N LEU A 29 -13.44 5.13 8.27
CA LEU A 29 -12.75 5.69 9.44
C LEU A 29 -12.78 7.24 9.47
N THR A 30 -12.83 7.93 8.33
CA THR A 30 -12.79 9.40 8.27
C THR A 30 -14.15 10.03 8.04
N HIS A 31 -15.03 9.37 7.27
CA HIS A 31 -16.37 9.88 6.96
C HIS A 31 -17.47 9.13 7.70
N TYR A 32 -17.12 8.14 8.54
CA TYR A 32 -18.05 7.35 9.36
C TYR A 32 -19.21 6.75 8.55
N ASP A 33 -18.98 6.37 7.28
CA ASP A 33 -20.01 5.74 6.45
C ASP A 33 -20.34 4.34 7.01
N PRO A 34 -21.47 4.15 7.72
CA PRO A 34 -21.74 2.92 8.44
C PRO A 34 -21.92 1.72 7.50
N LYS A 35 -22.25 1.99 6.22
CA LYS A 35 -22.43 0.94 5.20
C LYS A 35 -21.13 0.23 4.86
N LEU A 36 -19.99 0.86 5.13
CA LEU A 36 -18.65 0.32 4.85
C LEU A 36 -18.04 -0.37 6.08
N ALA A 37 -18.74 -0.45 7.22
CA ALA A 37 -18.19 -1.02 8.45
C ALA A 37 -17.73 -2.48 8.29
N GLN A 38 -18.44 -3.28 7.48
CA GLN A 38 -18.05 -4.67 7.20
C GLN A 38 -16.92 -4.78 6.16
N GLN A 39 -16.79 -3.77 5.30
CA GLN A 39 -15.84 -3.70 4.20
C GLN A 39 -14.52 -3.07 4.64
N ALA A 40 -14.53 -2.22 5.67
CA ALA A 40 -13.35 -1.62 6.24
C ALA A 40 -12.42 -2.68 6.83
N ALA A 41 -11.11 -2.48 6.64
CA ALA A 41 -10.12 -3.30 7.29
C ALA A 41 -10.14 -3.03 8.81
N ASN A 42 -9.95 -4.08 9.61
CA ASN A 42 -9.84 -4.02 11.06
C ASN A 42 -8.75 -4.98 11.55
N GLY A 43 -8.31 -4.84 12.81
CA GLY A 43 -7.32 -5.71 13.43
C GLY A 43 -6.06 -5.91 12.59
N GLU A 44 -5.67 -7.17 12.39
CA GLU A 44 -4.51 -7.56 11.58
C GLU A 44 -4.63 -7.08 10.12
N ALA A 45 -5.82 -7.12 9.53
CA ALA A 45 -6.02 -6.68 8.15
C ALA A 45 -5.79 -5.17 8.00
N LEU A 46 -6.19 -4.37 9.00
CA LEU A 46 -5.90 -2.93 9.02
C LEU A 46 -4.40 -2.68 9.16
N TRP A 47 -3.73 -3.45 10.02
CA TRP A 47 -2.28 -3.33 10.19
C TRP A 47 -1.53 -3.62 8.87
N LYS A 48 -1.85 -4.72 8.18
CA LYS A 48 -1.27 -5.06 6.86
C LYS A 48 -1.55 -3.97 5.82
N LEU A 49 -2.76 -3.41 5.83
CA LEU A 49 -3.14 -2.31 4.94
C LEU A 49 -2.27 -1.07 5.19
N CYS A 50 -2.04 -0.71 6.45
CA CYS A 50 -1.16 0.38 6.85
C CYS A 50 0.30 0.13 6.46
N MET A 51 0.82 -1.08 6.66
CA MET A 51 2.19 -1.45 6.28
C MET A 51 2.41 -1.25 4.77
N LYS A 52 1.47 -1.71 3.94
CA LYS A 52 1.52 -1.53 2.48
C LYS A 52 1.37 -0.07 2.07
N LEU A 53 0.53 0.71 2.76
CA LEU A 53 0.43 2.16 2.52
C LEU A 53 1.72 2.90 2.89
N GLU A 54 2.36 2.52 3.99
CA GLU A 54 3.62 3.11 4.41
C GLU A 54 4.74 2.81 3.40
N ALA A 55 4.82 1.57 2.91
CA ALA A 55 5.73 1.19 1.85
C ALA A 55 5.49 2.05 0.59
N LEU A 56 4.23 2.22 0.18
CA LEU A 56 3.88 3.05 -0.98
C LEU A 56 4.34 4.50 -0.79
N PHE A 57 4.11 5.05 0.39
CA PHE A 57 4.54 6.39 0.75
C PHE A 57 6.07 6.53 0.67
N GLN A 58 6.82 5.57 1.22
CA GLN A 58 8.27 5.56 1.17
C GLN A 58 8.79 5.52 -0.28
N LEU A 59 8.22 4.67 -1.13
CA LEU A 59 8.63 4.57 -2.54
C LEU A 59 8.38 5.89 -3.30
N HIS A 60 7.22 6.53 -3.09
CA HIS A 60 6.93 7.83 -3.69
C HIS A 60 7.79 8.95 -3.13
N PHE A 61 8.10 8.90 -1.84
CA PHE A 61 9.02 9.86 -1.21
C PHE A 61 10.42 9.75 -1.81
N LEU A 62 10.95 8.55 -2.01
CA LEU A 62 12.25 8.34 -2.65
C LEU A 62 12.27 8.90 -4.08
N ARG A 63 11.19 8.70 -4.84
CA ARG A 63 11.04 9.28 -6.18
C ARG A 63 11.00 10.81 -6.13
N LEU A 64 10.27 11.37 -5.16
CA LEU A 64 10.13 12.81 -4.98
C LEU A 64 11.48 13.50 -4.71
N ILE A 65 12.37 12.85 -3.96
CA ILE A 65 13.72 13.38 -3.68
C ILE A 65 14.73 13.11 -4.81
N GLY A 66 14.28 12.54 -5.93
CA GLY A 66 15.08 12.43 -7.17
C GLY A 66 15.72 11.07 -7.44
N LEU A 67 15.39 10.02 -6.69
CA LEU A 67 15.87 8.67 -7.03
C LEU A 67 15.08 8.13 -8.23
N ASP A 68 15.78 7.40 -9.10
CA ASP A 68 15.14 6.79 -10.27
C ASP A 68 14.29 5.58 -9.88
N ALA A 69 13.23 5.33 -10.66
CA ALA A 69 12.26 4.30 -10.35
C ALA A 69 12.86 2.87 -10.38
N GLU A 70 13.86 2.61 -11.22
CA GLU A 70 14.49 1.28 -11.32
C GLU A 70 15.39 1.02 -10.11
N PHE A 71 16.16 2.02 -9.67
CA PHE A 71 16.92 1.97 -8.44
C PHE A 71 16.02 1.81 -7.22
N ILE A 72 14.89 2.52 -7.16
CA ILE A 72 13.91 2.35 -6.07
C ILE A 72 13.35 0.92 -6.06
N LYS A 73 13.01 0.34 -7.22
CA LYS A 73 12.56 -1.06 -7.30
C LYS A 73 13.65 -2.03 -6.82
N LYS A 74 14.91 -1.80 -7.21
CA LYS A 74 16.05 -2.59 -6.73
C LYS A 74 16.20 -2.48 -5.21
N LEU A 75 16.19 -1.26 -4.66
CA LEU A 75 16.24 -1.00 -3.23
C LEU A 75 15.10 -1.70 -2.49
N ALA A 76 13.88 -1.68 -3.04
CA ALA A 76 12.73 -2.35 -2.47
C ALA A 76 12.88 -3.87 -2.43
N ASN A 77 13.67 -4.47 -3.33
CA ASN A 77 13.98 -5.90 -3.34
C ASN A 77 15.17 -6.29 -2.45
N GLU A 78 16.05 -5.35 -2.11
CA GLU A 78 17.25 -5.61 -1.31
C GLU A 78 17.08 -5.19 0.16
N ASN A 79 16.13 -4.30 0.44
CA ASN A 79 15.85 -3.83 1.79
C ASN A 79 14.79 -4.71 2.48
N HIS A 80 15.25 -5.59 3.37
CA HIS A 80 14.40 -6.50 4.14
C HIS A 80 13.29 -5.78 4.94
N ALA A 81 13.58 -4.60 5.49
CA ALA A 81 12.59 -3.83 6.26
C ALA A 81 11.48 -3.25 5.38
N LEU A 82 11.76 -2.99 4.10
CA LEU A 82 10.76 -2.57 3.12
C LEU A 82 10.01 -3.79 2.54
N GLN A 83 10.70 -4.90 2.27
CA GLN A 83 10.07 -6.15 1.80
C GLN A 83 9.05 -6.72 2.79
N SER A 84 9.39 -6.74 4.08
CA SER A 84 8.50 -7.29 5.11
C SER A 84 7.15 -6.55 5.20
N LYS A 85 7.07 -5.31 4.71
CA LYS A 85 5.81 -4.54 4.63
C LYS A 85 4.85 -5.07 3.56
N PHE A 86 5.33 -5.84 2.60
CA PHE A 86 4.52 -6.46 1.54
C PHE A 86 4.09 -7.89 1.90
N GLU A 87 4.91 -8.60 2.67
CA GLU A 87 4.75 -10.00 3.08
C GLU A 87 3.84 -10.19 4.30
N THR A 88 3.64 -9.11 5.06
CA THR A 88 2.75 -9.09 6.22
C THR A 88 1.28 -9.21 5.80
#